data_AF-A0A918GVF9-F1
#
_entry.id   AF-A0A918GVF9-F1
#
_cell.length_a   1.000
_cell.length_b   1.000
_cell.length_c   1.000
_cell.angle_alpha   90.00
_cell.angle_beta   90.00
_cell.angle_gamma   90.00
#
_symmetry.space_group_name_H-M   'P 1'
#
loop_
_entity.id
_entity.type
_entity.pdbx_description
1 polymer ?
#
loop_
_entity_poly.entity_id
_entity_poly.type
_entity_poly.pdbx_seq_one_letter_code
_entity_poly.pdbx_strand_id
1 'polypeptide(L)'
;MPPSTAGGTGHGTGARDRGTAPSPSNTGVKCWPDTREYTHTYPTDYAALGDGRPAALFSSYDQQTVDTHFAWMSRYGVDTAALQRFDPTGDEGPTRDAMTEKVRVAAEAHGVDREGTRRRRDARRRPRRYASPPRRTASGFTSCTT
;
A
#
# COMPACT_ATOMS: atom_id res chain seq x y z
N MET A 1 -2.27 -7.77 25.66
CA MET A 1 -3.59 -7.11 25.60
C MET A 1 -4.32 -7.62 24.37
N PRO A 2 -5.61 -7.96 24.45
CA PRO A 2 -6.36 -8.46 23.30
C PRO A 2 -6.50 -7.36 22.23
N PRO A 3 -6.59 -7.71 20.93
CA PRO A 3 -6.86 -6.74 19.89
C PRO A 3 -8.21 -6.09 20.17
N SER A 4 -8.20 -4.76 20.34
CA SER A 4 -9.42 -3.99 20.54
C SER A 4 -10.35 -4.21 19.36
N THR A 5 -11.51 -4.80 19.63
CA THR A 5 -12.69 -4.74 18.77
C THR A 5 -13.14 -3.28 18.71
N ALA A 6 -12.42 -2.46 17.95
CA ALA A 6 -12.85 -1.13 17.60
C ALA A 6 -14.04 -1.27 16.64
N GLY A 7 -15.23 -0.92 17.13
CA GLY A 7 -16.38 -0.75 16.27
C GLY A 7 -16.05 0.25 15.15
N GLY A 8 -16.19 -0.20 13.91
CA GLY A 8 -16.61 0.59 12.75
C GLY A 8 -15.86 1.88 12.38
N THR A 9 -14.70 2.19 12.95
CA THR A 9 -13.92 3.38 12.56
C THR A 9 -12.84 2.93 11.59
N GLY A 10 -13.12 3.09 10.29
CA GLY A 10 -12.09 2.95 9.26
C GLY A 10 -10.88 3.81 9.63
N HIS A 11 -9.66 3.35 9.31
CA HIS A 11 -8.43 4.13 9.49
C HIS A 11 -8.69 5.59 9.08
N GLY A 12 -8.79 6.47 10.08
CA GLY A 12 -9.52 7.73 9.95
C GLY A 12 -8.75 8.74 9.14
N THR A 13 -8.98 8.77 7.82
CA THR A 13 -8.57 9.90 6.99
C THR A 13 -9.13 11.17 7.60
N GLY A 14 -8.26 12.16 7.87
CA GLY A 14 -8.70 13.47 8.33
C GLY A 14 -8.89 13.63 9.84
N ALA A 15 -8.50 12.65 10.68
CA ALA A 15 -8.39 12.82 12.13
C ALA A 15 -6.94 13.11 12.56
N ARG A 16 -6.73 13.80 13.69
CA ARG A 16 -5.39 13.94 14.30
C ARG A 16 -5.08 12.72 15.16
N ASP A 17 -6.00 12.37 16.05
CA ASP A 17 -6.02 11.10 16.74
C ASP A 17 -6.75 10.08 15.85
N ARG A 18 -5.99 9.12 15.32
CA ARG A 18 -6.47 8.10 14.38
C ARG A 18 -7.39 7.06 15.02
N GLY A 19 -7.45 6.99 16.35
CA GLY A 19 -8.35 6.07 17.08
C GLY A 19 -9.78 6.60 17.24
N THR A 20 -9.99 7.88 16.94
CA THR A 20 -11.27 8.58 17.14
C THR A 20 -11.75 9.15 15.80
N ALA A 21 -13.07 9.24 15.59
CA ALA A 21 -13.63 9.81 14.37
C ALA A 21 -13.16 11.28 14.17
N PRO A 22 -13.00 11.73 12.90
CA PRO A 22 -12.76 13.13 12.60
C PRO A 22 -13.91 14.00 13.12
N SER A 23 -13.57 15.11 13.78
CA SER A 23 -14.54 16.04 14.35
C SER A 23 -13.95 17.46 14.39
N PRO A 24 -14.74 18.51 14.69
CA PRO A 24 -14.20 19.85 14.89
C PRO A 24 -13.08 19.92 15.94
N SER A 25 -13.13 19.07 16.97
CA SER A 25 -12.09 18.96 18.01
C SER A 25 -10.96 17.98 17.65
N ASN A 26 -11.18 17.06 16.73
CA ASN A 26 -10.21 16.07 16.23
C ASN A 26 -10.00 16.17 14.71
N THR A 27 -9.45 17.30 14.23
CA THR A 27 -9.40 17.61 12.79
C THR A 27 -8.00 17.61 12.17
N GLY A 28 -7.78 16.71 11.21
CA GLY A 28 -6.74 16.80 10.20
C GLY A 28 -7.23 17.36 8.85
N VAL A 29 -8.56 17.51 8.68
CA VAL A 29 -9.17 17.97 7.43
C VAL A 29 -8.93 19.48 7.25
N LYS A 30 -8.26 19.86 6.16
CA LYS A 30 -8.07 21.26 5.77
C LYS A 30 -9.05 21.72 4.68
N CYS A 31 -9.40 20.80 3.79
CA CYS A 31 -10.40 20.97 2.76
C CYS A 31 -11.25 19.69 2.70
N TRP A 32 -12.55 19.84 2.47
CA TRP A 32 -13.44 18.69 2.33
C TRP A 32 -13.22 18.04 0.96
N PRO A 33 -12.89 16.74 0.89
CA PRO A 33 -12.70 16.08 -0.40
C PRO A 33 -14.04 15.87 -1.10
N ASP A 34 -14.01 15.82 -2.43
CA ASP A 34 -15.13 15.29 -3.19
C ASP A 34 -15.18 13.78 -3.05
N THR A 35 -16.31 13.26 -2.57
CA THR A 35 -16.48 11.84 -2.27
C THR A 35 -17.38 11.09 -3.25
N ARG A 36 -17.81 11.72 -4.35
CA ARG A 36 -18.81 11.16 -5.28
C ARG A 36 -18.39 9.87 -5.98
N GLU A 37 -17.09 9.63 -6.16
CA GLU A 37 -16.56 8.41 -6.81
C GLU A 37 -16.24 7.28 -5.82
N TYR A 38 -16.44 7.50 -4.51
CA TYR A 38 -16.27 6.45 -3.49
C TYR A 38 -17.59 5.77 -3.19
N THR A 39 -17.65 4.44 -3.34
CA THR A 39 -18.84 3.66 -2.97
C THR A 39 -18.93 3.41 -1.46
N HIS A 40 -17.80 3.55 -0.76
CA HIS A 40 -17.70 3.42 0.68
C HIS A 40 -17.18 4.73 1.28
N THR A 41 -17.97 5.29 2.19
CA THR A 41 -17.60 6.47 2.97
C THR A 41 -17.90 6.21 4.44
N TYR A 42 -17.12 6.83 5.30
CA TYR A 42 -17.18 6.65 6.74
C TYR A 42 -17.67 7.95 7.38
N PRO A 43 -18.70 7.90 8.24
CA PRO A 43 -19.24 9.09 8.88
C PRO A 43 -18.20 9.75 9.77
N THR A 44 -18.35 11.05 9.94
CA THR A 44 -17.55 11.89 10.84
C THR A 44 -18.48 12.57 11.85
N ASP A 45 -17.91 13.14 12.91
CA ASP A 45 -18.68 13.88 13.93
C ASP A 45 -18.81 15.38 13.59
N TYR A 46 -18.66 15.73 12.31
CA TYR A 46 -19.01 17.08 11.84
C TYR A 46 -20.51 17.22 11.62
N ALA A 47 -20.99 18.45 11.67
CA ALA A 47 -22.32 18.78 11.17
C ALA A 47 -22.45 18.40 9.69
N ALA A 48 -23.69 18.20 9.24
CA ALA A 48 -24.00 18.00 7.82
C ALA A 48 -23.38 19.13 6.96
N LEU A 49 -23.01 18.79 5.74
CA LEU A 49 -22.45 19.75 4.78
C LEU A 49 -23.50 20.81 4.43
N GLY A 50 -23.07 21.91 3.79
CA GLY A 50 -23.96 23.04 3.46
C GLY A 50 -25.14 22.68 2.54
N ASP A 51 -25.12 21.51 1.91
CA ASP A 51 -26.20 20.95 1.09
C ASP A 51 -27.06 19.90 1.84
N GLY A 52 -26.86 19.75 3.14
CA GLY A 52 -27.60 18.83 4.01
C GLY A 52 -27.11 17.38 3.97
N ARG A 53 -26.10 17.05 3.15
CA ARG A 53 -25.55 15.68 3.12
C ARG A 53 -24.75 15.37 4.39
N PRO A 54 -24.76 14.11 4.87
CA PRO A 54 -23.88 13.70 5.97
C PRO A 54 -22.41 13.99 5.67
N ALA A 55 -21.69 14.48 6.67
CA ALA A 55 -20.25 14.67 6.57
C ALA A 55 -19.56 13.30 6.69
N ALA A 56 -19.24 12.69 5.55
CA ALA A 56 -18.51 11.43 5.47
C ALA A 56 -17.24 11.55 4.61
N LEU A 57 -16.20 10.81 4.97
CA LEU A 57 -14.89 10.78 4.29
C LEU A 57 -14.57 9.37 3.79
N PHE A 58 -13.73 9.26 2.76
CA PHE A 58 -13.15 7.97 2.38
C PHE A 58 -12.05 7.55 3.37
N SER A 59 -11.73 6.26 3.45
CA SER A 59 -10.55 5.78 4.17
C SER A 59 -9.43 5.47 3.20
N SER A 60 -8.24 6.08 3.37
CA SER A 60 -7.07 5.75 2.54
C SER A 60 -6.64 4.27 2.67
N TYR A 61 -7.19 3.53 3.64
CA TYR A 61 -6.94 2.11 3.83
C TYR A 61 -7.89 1.19 3.04
N ASP A 62 -9.05 1.70 2.62
CA ASP A 62 -10.02 0.93 1.84
C ASP A 62 -9.45 0.62 0.44
N GLN A 63 -9.61 -0.62 -0.01
CA GLN A 63 -9.20 -1.01 -1.36
C GLN A 63 -9.92 -0.18 -2.42
N GLN A 64 -11.22 0.10 -2.24
CA GLN A 64 -12.00 0.85 -3.22
C GLN A 64 -11.47 2.29 -3.39
N THR A 65 -10.93 2.88 -2.33
CA THR A 65 -10.26 4.19 -2.41
C THR A 65 -8.97 4.10 -3.22
N VAL A 66 -8.13 3.09 -2.94
CA VAL A 66 -6.88 2.87 -3.66
C VAL A 66 -7.16 2.64 -5.15
N ASP A 67 -8.10 1.77 -5.49
CA ASP A 67 -8.48 1.49 -6.87
C ASP A 67 -8.97 2.76 -7.59
N THR A 68 -9.77 3.59 -6.91
CA THR A 68 -10.25 4.87 -7.46
C THR A 68 -9.08 5.80 -7.79
N HIS A 69 -8.11 5.93 -6.88
CA HIS A 69 -6.93 6.77 -7.13
C HIS A 69 -6.09 6.25 -8.31
N PHE A 70 -5.89 4.93 -8.39
CA PHE A 70 -5.15 4.31 -9.50
C PHE A 70 -5.91 4.37 -10.83
N ALA A 71 -7.24 4.31 -10.81
CA ALA A 71 -8.08 4.55 -11.97
C ALA A 71 -7.91 5.99 -12.49
N TRP A 72 -7.84 6.98 -11.60
CA TRP A 72 -7.54 8.36 -11.97
C TRP A 72 -6.14 8.50 -12.56
N MET A 73 -5.13 7.91 -11.93
CA MET A 73 -3.76 7.91 -12.46
C MET A 73 -3.74 7.39 -13.90
N SER A 74 -4.36 6.24 -14.15
CA SER A 74 -4.47 5.65 -15.49
C SER A 74 -5.23 6.58 -16.47
N ARG A 75 -6.39 7.12 -16.06
CA ARG A 75 -7.22 8.01 -16.88
C ARG A 75 -6.48 9.28 -17.30
N TYR A 76 -5.65 9.84 -16.43
CA TYR A 76 -4.93 11.09 -16.65
C TYR A 76 -3.48 10.89 -17.11
N GLY A 77 -3.09 9.67 -17.48
CA GLY A 77 -1.77 9.39 -18.06
C GLY A 77 -0.61 9.37 -17.07
N VAL A 78 -0.88 9.20 -15.77
CA VAL A 78 0.15 8.95 -14.75
C VAL A 78 0.42 7.46 -14.66
N ASP A 79 1.60 7.06 -15.10
CA ASP A 79 1.95 5.66 -15.34
C ASP A 79 2.85 5.06 -14.24
N THR A 80 3.28 5.84 -13.25
CA THR A 80 4.14 5.37 -12.16
C THR A 80 3.65 5.90 -10.80
N ALA A 81 3.66 5.03 -9.78
CA ALA A 81 3.38 5.38 -8.39
C ALA A 81 4.58 5.03 -7.50
N ALA A 82 4.94 5.93 -6.58
CA ALA A 82 5.93 5.67 -5.55
C ALA A 82 5.24 5.68 -4.18
N LEU A 83 5.23 4.53 -3.49
CA LEU A 83 4.63 4.42 -2.16
C LEU A 83 5.66 4.79 -1.09
N GLN A 84 5.42 5.90 -0.39
CA GLN A 84 6.24 6.30 0.75
C GLN A 84 5.96 5.39 1.96
N ARG A 85 7.01 4.90 2.59
CA ARG A 85 6.95 4.05 3.78
C ARG A 85 7.80 4.65 4.90
N PHE A 86 7.22 4.79 6.08
CA PHE A 86 7.90 5.24 7.30
C PHE A 86 7.74 4.20 8.41
N ASP A 87 8.71 4.19 9.33
CA ASP A 87 8.78 3.29 10.48
C ASP A 87 8.36 1.84 10.18
N PRO A 88 9.05 1.16 9.23
CA PRO A 88 8.63 -0.15 8.75
C PRO A 88 8.75 -1.27 9.81
N THR A 89 9.48 -1.02 10.90
CA THR A 89 9.74 -2.01 11.96
C THR A 89 9.01 -1.71 13.26
N GLY A 90 8.39 -0.53 13.40
CA GLY A 90 7.57 -0.16 14.54
C GLY A 90 6.11 -0.56 14.39
N ASP A 91 5.24 0.04 15.21
CA ASP A 91 3.82 -0.30 15.29
C ASP A 91 3.05 -0.01 13.99
N GLU A 92 3.58 0.86 13.11
CA GLU A 92 2.97 1.12 11.81
C GLU A 92 3.26 0.04 10.77
N GLY A 93 4.29 -0.79 10.98
CA GLY A 93 4.80 -1.78 10.01
C GLY A 93 3.69 -2.64 9.37
N PRO A 94 2.87 -3.35 10.16
CA PRO A 94 1.80 -4.20 9.62
C PRO A 94 0.80 -3.44 8.73
N THR A 95 0.38 -2.23 9.14
CA THR A 95 -0.52 -1.38 8.35
C THR A 95 0.14 -0.92 7.05
N ARG A 96 1.44 -0.61 7.07
CA ARG A 96 2.20 -0.21 5.87
C ARG A 96 2.44 -1.38 4.92
N ASP A 97 2.63 -2.59 5.42
CA ASP A 97 2.72 -3.80 4.60
C ASP A 97 1.39 -4.10 3.91
N ALA A 98 0.27 -4.01 4.66
CA ALA A 98 -1.06 -4.16 4.09
C ALA A 98 -1.33 -3.12 2.98
N MET A 99 -0.99 -1.84 3.20
CA MET A 99 -1.12 -0.83 2.14
C MET A 99 -0.20 -1.09 0.95
N THR A 100 0.98 -1.67 1.17
CA THR A 100 1.90 -2.02 0.07
C THR A 100 1.25 -3.04 -0.87
N GLU A 101 0.57 -4.05 -0.33
CA GLU A 101 -0.12 -5.05 -1.15
C GLU A 101 -1.31 -4.43 -1.89
N LYS A 102 -2.13 -3.62 -1.21
CA LYS A 102 -3.28 -2.92 -1.81
C LYS A 102 -2.87 -2.04 -2.99
N VAL A 103 -1.81 -1.24 -2.80
CA VAL A 103 -1.20 -0.39 -3.82
C VAL A 103 -0.67 -1.22 -4.98
N ARG A 104 0.02 -2.33 -4.69
CA ARG A 104 0.53 -3.23 -5.72
C ARG A 104 -0.61 -3.79 -6.58
N VAL A 105 -1.67 -4.29 -5.98
CA VAL A 105 -2.81 -4.87 -6.69
C VAL A 105 -3.47 -3.83 -7.59
N ALA A 106 -3.74 -2.62 -7.08
CA ALA A 106 -4.33 -1.54 -7.85
C ALA A 106 -3.43 -1.06 -8.99
N ALA A 107 -2.14 -0.93 -8.73
CA ALA A 107 -1.13 -0.57 -9.74
C ALA A 107 -1.14 -1.54 -10.93
N GLU A 108 -1.08 -2.85 -10.63
CA GLU A 108 -1.14 -3.90 -11.65
C GLU A 108 -2.49 -3.91 -12.40
N ALA A 109 -3.61 -3.70 -11.72
CA ALA A 109 -4.95 -3.69 -12.31
C ALA A 109 -5.19 -2.49 -13.26
N HIS A 110 -4.67 -1.31 -12.90
CA HIS A 110 -4.87 -0.07 -13.65
C HIS A 110 -3.73 0.28 -14.61
N GLY A 111 -2.68 -0.56 -14.66
CA GLY A 111 -1.53 -0.36 -15.55
C GLY A 111 -0.67 0.84 -15.15
N VAL A 112 -0.56 1.11 -13.85
CA VAL A 112 0.40 2.04 -13.26
C VAL A 112 1.56 1.18 -12.74
N ASP A 113 2.79 1.41 -13.19
CA ASP A 113 3.97 0.52 -13.10
C ASP A 113 4.03 -0.60 -14.16
N ARG A 114 3.75 -0.28 -15.44
CA ARG A 114 3.83 -1.27 -16.54
C ARG A 114 5.24 -1.84 -16.73
N GLU A 115 6.26 -1.00 -16.62
CA GLU A 115 7.65 -1.41 -16.81
C GLU A 115 8.12 -2.31 -15.65
N GLY A 116 7.82 -1.94 -14.40
CA GLY A 116 8.09 -2.81 -13.25
C GLY A 116 7.33 -4.13 -13.33
N THR A 117 6.07 -4.10 -13.78
CA THR A 117 5.27 -5.32 -13.98
C THR A 117 5.87 -6.24 -15.06
N ARG A 118 6.31 -5.69 -16.20
CA ARG A 118 6.99 -6.45 -17.26
C ARG A 118 8.27 -7.10 -16.75
N ARG A 119 9.14 -6.34 -16.09
CA ARG A 119 10.39 -6.86 -15.51
C ARG A 119 10.15 -8.00 -14.52
N ARG A 120 9.13 -7.89 -13.66
CA ARG A 120 8.75 -8.95 -12.70
C ARG A 120 8.24 -10.21 -13.40
N ARG A 121 7.43 -10.07 -14.44
CA ARG A 121 6.96 -11.21 -15.26
C ARG A 121 8.12 -11.91 -15.95
N ASP A 122 9.04 -11.15 -16.54
CA ASP A 122 10.23 -11.69 -17.20
C ASP A 122 11.17 -12.38 -16.20
N ALA A 123 11.38 -11.80 -15.02
CA ALA A 123 12.19 -12.40 -13.96
C ALA A 123 11.61 -13.73 -13.46
N ARG A 124 10.27 -13.86 -13.35
CA ARG A 124 9.61 -15.13 -12.99
C ARG A 124 9.73 -16.19 -14.08
N ARG A 125 9.83 -15.79 -15.36
CA ARG A 125 10.00 -16.69 -16.50
C ARG A 125 11.44 -17.14 -16.72
N ARG A 126 12.42 -16.46 -16.13
CA ARG A 126 13.84 -16.84 -16.24
C ARG A 126 14.12 -18.06 -15.37
N PRO A 127 14.63 -19.18 -15.92
CA PRO A 127 15.07 -20.31 -15.11
C PRO A 127 16.22 -19.87 -14.19
N ARG A 128 16.18 -20.28 -12.92
CA ARG A 128 17.28 -20.09 -11.97
C ARG A 128 18.51 -20.83 -12.50
N ARG A 129 19.43 -20.11 -13.18
CA ARG A 129 20.75 -20.64 -13.49
C ARG A 129 21.56 -20.71 -12.20
N TYR A 130 21.40 -21.80 -11.45
CA TYR A 130 22.47 -22.26 -10.56
C TYR A 130 23.55 -22.86 -11.45
N ALA A 131 24.55 -22.06 -11.82
CA ALA A 131 25.80 -22.61 -12.30
C ALA A 131 26.54 -23.14 -11.06
N SER A 132 26.51 -24.46 -10.86
CA SER A 132 27.39 -25.11 -9.88
C SER A 132 28.84 -24.75 -10.22
N PRO A 133 29.64 -24.24 -9.28
CA PRO A 133 31.06 -24.01 -9.55
C PRO A 133 31.72 -25.36 -9.91
N PRO A 134 32.65 -25.40 -10.88
CA PRO A 134 33.29 -26.64 -11.27
C PRO A 134 34.03 -27.24 -10.07
N ARG A 135 33.76 -28.52 -9.76
CA ARG A 135 34.52 -29.28 -8.78
C ARG A 135 35.97 -29.35 -9.27
N ARG A 136 36.87 -28.61 -8.62
CA ARG A 136 38.30 -28.81 -8.73
C ARG A 136 38.62 -30.20 -8.17
N THR A 137 38.84 -31.18 -9.03
CA THR A 137 39.48 -32.43 -8.66
C THR A 137 40.93 -32.11 -8.28
N ALA A 138 41.26 -32.21 -6.99
CA ALA A 138 42.65 -32.18 -6.55
C ALA A 138 43.31 -33.49 -7.01
N SER A 139 44.21 -33.40 -8.00
CA SER A 139 45.05 -34.51 -8.45
C SER A 139 46.47 -34.24 -7.98
N GLY A 140 47.05 -35.20 -7.25
CA GLY A 140 48.49 -35.39 -7.11
C GLY A 140 49.18 -34.60 -6.00
N PHE A 141 49.28 -35.20 -4.81
CA PHE A 141 50.38 -34.91 -3.88
C PHE A 141 51.23 -36.18 -3.80
N THR A 142 52.34 -36.20 -4.51
CA THR A 142 53.35 -37.27 -4.42
C THR A 142 54.38 -36.84 -3.37
N SER A 143 54.49 -37.60 -2.29
CA SER A 143 55.53 -37.45 -1.27
C SER A 143 56.86 -38.02 -1.77
N CYS A 144 57.92 -37.22 -1.80
CA CYS A 144 59.29 -37.71 -1.81
C CYS A 144 59.86 -37.61 -0.39
N THR A 145 60.18 -38.74 0.20
CA THR A 145 60.94 -38.87 1.44
C THR A 145 62.42 -38.99 1.10
N THR A 146 63.29 -38.33 1.87
CA THR A 146 64.68 -38.73 2.10
C THR A 146 64.94 -38.60 3.60
#